data_AF-A0A968MKN9-F1
#
_entry.id   AF-A0A968MKN9-F1
#
_cell.length_a   1.000
_cell.length_b   1.000
_cell.length_c   1.000
_cell.angle_alpha   90.00
_cell.angle_beta   90.00
_cell.angle_gamma   90.00
#
_symmetry.space_group_name_H-M   'P 1'
#
loop_
_entity.id
_entity.type
_entity.pdbx_description
1 polymer ?
#
loop_
_entity_poly.entity_id
_entity_poly.type
_entity_poly.pdbx_seq_one_letter_code
_entity_poly.pdbx_strand_id
1 'polypeptide(L)'
;MTSARVERVSVERGTSLDDYATAAHLMGSVTELRREAMICKKALRGRKVVMLNSTAHGGGVAEMLPKLVSLLSELDVTTEWWVLKPEEEAFFPLTKRIHNLLHGSGDPSFSSEDRAMFERVSEDGAKALRHHIGPDDVVVVHDPQPVG
;
A
#
# COMPACT_ATOMS: atom_id res chain seq x y z
N MET A 1 -14.33 19.51 9.35
CA MET A 1 -13.93 19.17 7.96
C MET A 1 -13.07 17.92 8.08
N THR A 2 -13.22 16.94 7.19
CA THR A 2 -12.43 15.70 7.21
C THR A 2 -10.97 16.01 6.88
N SER A 3 -10.02 15.53 7.68
CA SER A 3 -8.57 15.81 7.50
C SER A 3 -7.89 14.90 6.48
N ALA A 4 -8.57 13.85 5.99
CA ALA A 4 -8.05 12.94 4.99
C ALA A 4 -9.14 12.27 4.14
N ARG A 5 -8.76 11.81 2.94
CA ARG A 5 -9.56 10.96 2.07
C ARG A 5 -8.74 9.76 1.60
N VAL A 6 -9.41 8.77 1.02
CA VAL A 6 -8.73 7.68 0.30
C VAL A 6 -9.19 7.66 -1.15
N GLU A 7 -8.27 7.34 -2.05
CA GLU A 7 -8.53 7.27 -3.48
C GLU A 7 -8.04 5.92 -4.02
N ARG A 8 -8.89 5.23 -4.78
CA ARG A 8 -8.49 4.01 -5.48
C ARG A 8 -7.70 4.37 -6.72
N VAL A 9 -6.52 3.76 -6.89
CA VAL A 9 -5.70 3.92 -8.09
C VAL A 9 -6.04 2.79 -9.07
N SER A 10 -6.29 3.17 -10.33
CA SER A 10 -6.44 2.19 -11.41
C SER A 10 -5.07 1.65 -11.80
N VAL A 11 -4.93 0.33 -11.85
CA VAL A 11 -3.71 -0.34 -12.30
C VAL A 11 -4.00 -1.00 -13.64
N GLU A 12 -3.30 -0.55 -14.67
CA GLU A 12 -3.33 -1.19 -15.98
C GLU A 12 -2.59 -2.53 -15.94
N ARG A 13 -2.97 -3.48 -16.81
CA ARG A 13 -2.24 -4.75 -16.92
C ARG A 13 -0.81 -4.48 -17.36
N GLY A 14 0.13 -4.89 -16.53
CA GLY A 14 1.56 -4.85 -16.83
C GLY A 14 2.08 -6.17 -17.40
N THR A 15 3.40 -6.36 -17.31
CA THR A 15 4.10 -7.61 -17.63
C THR A 15 3.50 -8.80 -16.86
N SER A 16 3.16 -9.86 -17.58
CA SER A 16 2.58 -11.08 -17.03
C SER A 16 3.63 -12.06 -16.48
N LEU A 17 3.21 -13.03 -15.66
CA LEU A 17 4.08 -14.11 -15.22
C LEU A 17 4.60 -14.95 -16.39
N ASP A 18 3.83 -15.09 -17.46
CA ASP A 18 4.30 -15.77 -18.68
C ASP A 18 5.43 -14.98 -19.36
N ASP A 19 5.35 -13.65 -19.39
CA ASP A 19 6.44 -12.81 -19.89
C ASP A 19 7.71 -13.00 -19.03
N TYR A 20 7.57 -13.04 -17.70
CA TYR A 20 8.69 -13.35 -16.81
C TYR A 20 9.24 -14.76 -17.03
N ALA A 21 8.39 -15.75 -17.32
CA ALA A 21 8.80 -17.13 -17.57
C ALA A 21 9.59 -17.31 -18.88
N THR A 22 9.53 -16.34 -19.81
CA THR A 22 10.39 -16.34 -21.01
C THR A 22 11.88 -16.21 -20.65
N ALA A 23 12.20 -15.58 -19.52
CA ALA A 23 13.55 -15.52 -19.01
C ALA A 23 13.88 -16.83 -18.26
N ALA A 24 14.77 -17.64 -18.83
CA ALA A 24 15.11 -18.97 -18.30
C ALA A 24 15.51 -18.97 -16.81
N HIS A 25 16.16 -17.90 -16.34
CA HIS A 25 16.56 -17.76 -14.93
C HIS A 25 15.42 -17.41 -13.98
N LEU A 26 14.27 -16.95 -14.48
CA LEU A 26 13.07 -16.62 -13.69
C LEU A 26 12.01 -17.73 -13.73
N MET A 27 12.09 -18.66 -14.69
CA MET A 27 11.11 -19.74 -14.87
C MET A 27 10.86 -20.56 -13.58
N GLY A 28 11.92 -20.85 -12.82
CA GLY A 28 11.82 -21.51 -11.52
C GLY A 28 11.02 -20.69 -10.51
N SER A 29 11.38 -19.41 -10.34
CA SER A 29 10.69 -18.48 -9.43
C SER A 29 9.22 -18.26 -9.80
N VAL A 30 8.91 -18.18 -11.10
CA VAL A 30 7.51 -18.06 -11.57
C VAL A 30 6.71 -19.32 -11.21
N THR A 31 7.31 -20.49 -11.38
CA THR A 31 6.67 -21.77 -11.04
C THR A 31 6.43 -21.89 -9.54
N GLU A 32 7.41 -21.51 -8.72
CA GLU A 32 7.29 -21.47 -7.27
C GLU A 32 6.21 -20.49 -6.82
N LEU A 33 6.21 -19.27 -7.35
CA LEU A 33 5.20 -18.26 -7.04
C LEU A 33 3.78 -18.73 -7.37
N ARG A 34 3.58 -19.34 -8.55
CA ARG A 34 2.28 -19.93 -8.94
C ARG A 34 1.84 -21.02 -7.96
N ARG A 35 2.76 -21.88 -7.51
CA ARG A 35 2.48 -22.94 -6.54
C ARG A 35 2.07 -22.36 -5.18
N GLU A 36 2.84 -21.42 -4.65
CA GLU A 36 2.54 -20.80 -3.34
C GLU A 36 1.24 -19.99 -3.40
N ALA A 37 0.99 -19.29 -4.51
CA ALA A 37 -0.27 -18.58 -4.72
C ALA A 37 -1.47 -19.54 -4.66
N MET A 38 -1.39 -20.73 -5.25
CA MET A 38 -2.47 -21.73 -5.20
C MET A 38 -2.80 -22.18 -3.77
N ILE A 39 -1.81 -22.20 -2.87
CA ILE A 39 -1.99 -22.53 -1.46
C ILE A 39 -2.68 -21.36 -0.75
N CYS A 40 -2.15 -20.14 -0.91
CA CYS A 40 -2.65 -18.93 -0.26
C CYS A 40 -4.05 -18.52 -0.73
N LYS A 41 -4.40 -18.78 -1.99
CA LYS A 41 -5.68 -18.41 -2.60
C LYS A 41 -6.89 -19.02 -1.88
N LYS A 42 -6.73 -20.18 -1.24
CA LYS A 42 -7.79 -20.75 -0.38
C LYS A 42 -8.06 -19.88 0.85
N ALA A 43 -7.01 -19.36 1.48
CA ALA A 43 -7.12 -18.50 2.65
C ALA A 43 -7.64 -17.10 2.30
N LEU A 44 -7.39 -16.64 1.07
CA LEU A 44 -7.82 -15.34 0.56
C LEU A 44 -9.15 -15.37 -0.19
N ARG A 45 -9.82 -16.52 -0.27
CA ARG A 45 -11.06 -16.66 -1.04
C ARG A 45 -12.16 -15.76 -0.48
N GLY A 46 -12.70 -14.91 -1.35
CA GLY A 46 -13.76 -13.96 -0.98
C GLY A 46 -13.26 -12.75 -0.19
N ARG A 47 -11.94 -12.60 -0.03
CA ARG A 47 -11.28 -11.49 0.64
C ARG A 47 -10.56 -10.63 -0.38
N LYS A 48 -10.43 -9.35 -0.09
CA LYS A 48 -9.60 -8.42 -0.83
C LYS A 48 -8.30 -8.16 -0.09
N VAL A 49 -7.21 -8.03 -0.85
CA VAL A 49 -5.95 -7.47 -0.38
C VAL A 49 -5.88 -6.00 -0.81
N VAL A 50 -5.81 -5.09 0.14
CA VAL A 50 -5.68 -3.65 -0.08
C VAL A 50 -4.25 -3.22 0.19
N MET A 51 -3.57 -2.72 -0.83
CA MET A 51 -2.29 -2.04 -0.70
C MET A 51 -2.58 -0.55 -0.44
N LEU A 52 -2.24 -0.04 0.74
CA LEU A 52 -2.42 1.36 1.13
C LEU A 52 -1.08 2.07 1.23
N ASN A 53 -0.91 3.18 0.52
CA ASN A 53 0.24 4.07 0.69
C ASN A 53 -0.19 5.56 0.67
N SER A 54 0.75 6.50 0.64
CA SER A 54 0.44 7.95 0.65
C SER A 54 0.63 8.68 -0.69
N THR A 55 1.02 7.98 -1.76
CA THR A 55 1.14 8.60 -3.09
C THR A 55 1.02 7.59 -4.24
N ALA A 56 0.36 7.99 -5.33
CA ALA A 56 0.33 7.20 -6.57
C ALA A 56 1.57 7.43 -7.45
N HIS A 57 2.38 8.46 -7.16
CA HIS A 57 3.49 8.87 -8.00
C HIS A 57 4.71 9.24 -7.14
N GLY A 58 5.89 8.84 -7.62
CA GLY A 58 7.16 9.15 -6.97
C GLY A 58 7.46 8.26 -5.77
N GLY A 59 8.69 7.78 -5.68
CA GLY A 59 9.17 6.90 -4.62
C GLY A 59 9.04 5.42 -4.98
N GLY A 60 9.91 4.59 -4.39
CA GLY A 60 10.04 3.18 -4.75
C GLY A 60 8.78 2.35 -4.55
N VAL A 61 7.97 2.67 -3.53
CA VAL A 61 6.68 1.97 -3.30
C VAL A 61 5.71 2.23 -4.44
N ALA A 62 5.50 3.50 -4.83
CA ALA A 62 4.57 3.86 -5.90
C ALA A 62 5.01 3.29 -7.27
N GLU A 63 6.31 3.15 -7.50
CA GLU A 63 6.87 2.53 -8.71
C GLU A 63 6.72 1.00 -8.73
N MET A 64 6.72 0.36 -7.55
CA MET A 64 6.58 -1.09 -7.41
C MET A 64 5.13 -1.57 -7.46
N LEU A 65 4.21 -0.84 -6.82
CA LEU A 65 2.83 -1.29 -6.60
C LEU A 65 2.07 -1.65 -7.88
N PRO A 66 2.16 -0.92 -9.02
CA PRO A 66 1.49 -1.33 -10.25
C PRO A 66 1.84 -2.76 -10.69
N LYS A 67 3.13 -3.13 -10.61
CA LYS A 67 3.59 -4.47 -10.99
C LYS A 67 3.08 -5.51 -10.00
N LEU A 68 3.20 -5.25 -8.70
CA LEU A 68 2.76 -6.18 -7.66
C LEU A 68 1.25 -6.45 -7.72
N VAL A 69 0.44 -5.40 -7.87
CA VAL A 69 -1.01 -5.50 -7.98
C VAL A 69 -1.42 -6.27 -9.25
N SER A 70 -0.75 -6.01 -10.37
CA SER A 70 -0.97 -6.75 -11.62
C SER A 70 -0.67 -8.24 -11.46
N LEU A 71 0.47 -8.60 -10.85
CA LEU A 71 0.87 -10.00 -10.63
C LEU A 71 -0.07 -10.74 -9.69
N LEU A 72 -0.49 -10.11 -8.59
CA LEU A 72 -1.46 -10.72 -7.67
C LEU A 72 -2.82 -10.91 -8.32
N SER A 73 -3.24 -9.96 -9.16
CA SER A 73 -4.48 -10.07 -9.93
C SER A 73 -4.43 -11.21 -10.95
N GLU A 74 -3.29 -11.44 -11.62
CA GLU A 74 -3.06 -12.59 -12.51
C GLU A 74 -3.14 -13.93 -11.77
N LEU A 75 -2.72 -13.94 -10.50
CA LEU A 75 -2.84 -15.09 -9.60
C LEU A 75 -4.25 -15.25 -8.99
N ASP A 76 -5.23 -14.49 -9.50
CA ASP A 76 -6.63 -14.41 -9.04
C ASP A 76 -6.77 -14.04 -7.55
N VAL A 77 -5.86 -13.21 -7.04
CA VAL A 77 -6.02 -12.56 -5.74
C VAL A 77 -6.66 -11.21 -5.98
N THR A 78 -7.87 -11.00 -5.46
CA THR A 78 -8.55 -9.70 -5.54
C THR A 78 -7.72 -8.65 -4.81
N THR A 79 -7.02 -7.80 -5.58
CA THR A 79 -6.07 -6.82 -5.05
C THR A 79 -6.45 -5.42 -5.50
N GLU A 80 -6.44 -4.48 -4.57
CA GLU A 80 -6.69 -3.06 -4.86
C GLU A 80 -5.57 -2.19 -4.29
N TRP A 81 -5.26 -1.10 -4.99
CA TRP A 81 -4.33 -0.09 -4.51
C TRP A 81 -5.10 1.18 -4.16
N TRP A 82 -4.90 1.64 -2.93
CA TRP A 82 -5.50 2.86 -2.40
C TRP A 82 -4.41 3.81 -1.89
N VAL A 83 -4.69 5.11 -2.02
CA VAL A 83 -3.80 6.18 -1.56
C VAL A 83 -4.52 7.03 -0.52
N LEU A 84 -3.87 7.23 0.63
CA LEU A 84 -4.28 8.22 1.62
C LEU A 84 -3.93 9.62 1.11
N LYS A 85 -4.94 10.50 1.07
CA LYS A 85 -4.84 11.91 0.66
C LYS A 85 -5.10 12.79 1.88
N PRO A 86 -4.05 13.27 2.58
CA PRO A 86 -4.22 14.23 3.66
C PRO A 86 -4.65 15.59 3.07
N GLU A 87 -5.54 16.29 3.77
CA GLU A 87 -5.93 17.68 3.45
C GLU A 87 -4.99 18.68 4.14
N GLU A 88 -4.32 18.25 5.22
CA GLU A 88 -3.35 19.06 5.98
C GLU A 88 -1.97 19.02 5.29
N GLU A 89 -1.55 20.11 4.64
CA GLU A 89 -0.28 20.20 3.90
C GLU A 89 0.95 19.85 4.76
N ALA A 90 0.90 20.16 6.06
CA ALA A 90 1.97 19.89 7.02
C ALA A 90 2.18 18.38 7.31
N PHE A 91 1.24 17.51 6.92
CA PHE A 91 1.33 16.08 7.17
C PHE A 91 2.49 15.42 6.41
N PHE A 92 2.73 15.78 5.16
CA PHE A 92 3.82 15.19 4.38
C PHE A 92 5.21 15.56 4.92
N PRO A 93 5.51 16.82 5.26
CA PRO A 93 6.73 17.18 5.99
C PRO A 93 6.92 16.41 7.30
N LEU A 94 5.86 16.28 8.11
CA LEU A 94 5.93 15.53 9.38
C LEU A 94 6.28 14.07 9.13
N THR A 95 5.55 13.40 8.25
CA THR A 95 5.75 11.97 7.97
C THR A 95 7.08 11.69 7.28
N LYS A 96 7.61 12.62 6.49
CA LYS A 96 8.98 12.57 5.96
C LYS A 96 10.03 12.65 7.08
N ARG A 97 9.80 13.49 8.10
CA ARG A 97 10.68 13.57 9.28
C ARG A 97 10.67 12.25 10.05
N ILE A 98 9.49 11.65 10.25
CA ILE A 98 9.33 10.31 10.86
C ILE A 98 10.10 9.24 10.06
N HIS A 99 9.91 9.20 8.73
CA HIS A 99 10.60 8.26 7.85
C HIS A 99 12.13 8.41 7.97
N ASN A 100 12.66 9.64 7.88
CA ASN A 100 14.09 9.89 8.00
C ASN A 100 14.65 9.45 9.35
N LEU A 101 13.90 9.66 10.44
CA LEU A 101 14.30 9.27 11.79
C LEU A 101 14.35 7.75 11.96
N LEU A 102 13.39 7.03 11.38
CA LEU A 102 13.43 5.56 11.32
C LEU A 102 14.64 5.04 10.53
N HIS A 103 15.14 5.83 9.57
CA HIS A 103 16.40 5.60 8.86
C HIS A 103 17.64 6.18 9.58
N GLY A 104 17.50 6.65 10.82
CA GLY A 104 18.60 7.10 11.66
C GLY A 104 19.07 8.53 11.40
N SER A 105 18.24 9.37 10.78
CA SER A 105 18.59 10.75 10.41
C SER A 105 17.49 11.77 10.76
N GLY A 106 17.90 12.98 11.18
CA GLY A 106 16.98 14.09 11.44
C GLY A 106 16.79 14.41 12.93
N ASP A 107 15.92 15.39 13.19
CA ASP A 107 15.60 15.87 14.53
C ASP A 107 14.45 15.07 15.15
N PRO A 108 14.66 14.37 16.29
CA PRO A 108 13.63 13.56 16.95
C PRO A 108 12.58 14.37 17.71
N SER A 109 12.68 15.70 17.71
CA SER A 109 11.71 16.58 18.38
C SER A 109 10.36 16.55 17.65
N PHE A 110 9.29 16.23 18.38
CA PHE A 110 7.91 16.30 17.89
C PHE A 110 7.06 17.08 18.91
N SER A 111 6.22 17.98 18.43
CA SER A 111 5.32 18.73 19.31
C SER A 111 4.03 17.96 19.59
N SER A 112 3.23 18.44 20.55
CA SER A 112 1.87 17.94 20.77
C SER A 112 0.99 18.11 19.52
N GLU A 113 1.20 19.18 18.77
CA GLU A 113 0.47 19.50 17.55
C GLU A 113 0.84 18.55 16.42
N ASP A 114 2.12 18.19 16.27
CA ASP A 114 2.58 17.17 15.31
C ASP A 114 1.84 15.85 15.55
N ARG A 115 1.83 15.39 16.82
CA ARG A 115 1.12 14.17 17.21
C ARG A 115 -0.37 14.26 16.93
N ALA A 116 -1.02 15.35 17.37
CA ALA A 116 -2.45 15.54 17.18
C ALA A 116 -2.83 15.60 15.69
N MET A 117 -2.00 16.20 14.84
CA MET A 117 -2.20 16.19 13.39
C MET A 117 -2.08 14.77 12.83
N PHE A 118 -1.03 14.04 13.20
CA PHE A 118 -0.82 12.69 12.72
C PHE A 118 -2.00 11.78 13.08
N GLU A 119 -2.42 11.78 14.35
CA GLU A 119 -3.55 10.99 14.84
C GLU A 119 -4.86 11.36 14.11
N ARG A 120 -5.16 12.66 13.94
CA ARG A 120 -6.38 13.10 13.23
C ARG A 120 -6.42 12.63 11.77
N VAL A 121 -5.34 12.83 11.02
CA VAL A 121 -5.26 12.44 9.61
C VAL A 121 -5.37 10.92 9.48
N SER A 122 -4.69 10.17 10.34
CA SER A 122 -4.77 8.71 10.40
C SER A 122 -6.17 8.21 10.71
N GLU A 123 -6.82 8.75 11.74
CA GLU A 123 -8.18 8.36 12.10
C GLU A 123 -9.18 8.63 10.97
N ASP A 124 -9.10 9.79 10.33
CA ASP A 124 -9.99 10.15 9.23
C ASP A 124 -9.70 9.31 7.98
N GLY A 125 -8.44 9.00 7.71
CA GLY A 125 -8.02 8.05 6.68
C GLY A 125 -8.58 6.65 6.91
N ALA A 126 -8.48 6.15 8.14
CA ALA A 126 -9.02 4.86 8.53
C ALA A 126 -10.56 4.84 8.47
N LYS A 127 -11.24 5.92 8.86
CA LYS A 127 -12.71 6.06 8.69
C LYS A 127 -13.08 6.02 7.21
N ALA A 128 -12.37 6.76 6.36
CA ALA A 128 -12.60 6.76 4.92
C ALA A 128 -12.38 5.37 4.30
N LEU A 129 -11.30 4.68 4.66
CA LEU A 129 -11.01 3.34 4.14
C LEU A 129 -12.03 2.28 4.56
N ARG A 130 -12.57 2.37 5.79
CA ARG A 130 -13.59 1.43 6.30
C ARG A 130 -14.83 1.33 5.42
N HIS A 131 -15.16 2.36 4.64
CA HIS A 131 -16.26 2.31 3.69
C HIS A 131 -15.98 1.43 2.46
N HIS A 132 -14.73 1.01 2.27
CA HIS A 132 -14.27 0.27 1.10
C HIS A 132 -13.72 -1.12 1.42
N ILE A 133 -13.63 -1.51 2.70
CA ILE A 133 -13.08 -2.81 3.12
C ILE A 133 -14.06 -3.58 4.00
N GLY A 134 -14.06 -4.91 3.86
CA GLY A 134 -14.79 -5.84 4.72
C GLY A 134 -13.99 -6.27 5.96
N PRO A 135 -14.65 -6.93 6.93
CA PRO A 135 -14.02 -7.38 8.18
C PRO A 135 -12.93 -8.45 7.97
N ASP A 136 -13.00 -9.20 6.86
CA ASP A 136 -12.04 -10.26 6.53
C ASP A 136 -10.99 -9.84 5.49
N ASP A 137 -11.04 -8.59 5.03
CA ASP A 137 -10.06 -8.05 4.08
C ASP A 137 -8.70 -7.83 4.74
N VAL A 138 -7.64 -7.95 3.95
CA VAL A 138 -6.26 -7.74 4.41
C VAL A 138 -5.80 -6.37 3.93
N VAL A 139 -5.43 -5.49 4.85
CA VAL A 139 -4.83 -4.19 4.52
C VAL A 139 -3.32 -4.27 4.75
N VAL A 140 -2.56 -4.08 3.68
CA VAL A 140 -1.10 -3.94 3.71
C VAL A 140 -0.78 -2.46 3.63
N VAL A 141 -0.21 -1.93 4.71
CA VAL A 141 0.12 -0.50 4.84
C VAL A 141 1.59 -0.31 4.52
N HIS A 142 1.89 0.54 3.54
CA HIS A 142 3.24 0.82 3.08
C HIS A 142 3.75 2.14 3.63
N ASP A 143 4.98 2.08 4.16
CA ASP A 143 5.72 3.20 4.76
C ASP A 143 5.01 3.83 5.98
N PRO A 144 5.70 4.73 6.73
CA PRO A 144 5.14 5.32 7.95
C PRO A 144 4.02 6.35 7.71
N GLN A 145 3.89 6.92 6.51
CA GLN A 145 2.94 8.02 6.28
C GLN A 145 1.48 7.59 6.54
N PRO A 146 1.01 6.41 6.11
CA PRO A 146 -0.34 5.92 6.43
C PRO A 146 -0.44 4.93 7.61
N VAL A 147 0.61 4.79 8.46
CA VAL A 147 0.66 3.71 9.46
C VAL A 147 -0.17 3.96 10.72
N GLY A 148 -0.47 5.22 11.04
CA GLY A 148 -1.18 5.59 12.28
C GLY A 148 -2.66 5.24 12.27
#